data_AF-A0A1Z8VSZ7-F1
#
_entry.id   AF-A0A1Z8VSZ7-F1
#
_cell.length_a   1.000
_cell.length_b   1.000
_cell.length_c   1.000
_cell.angle_alpha   90.00
_cell.angle_beta   90.00
_cell.angle_gamma   90.00
#
_symmetry.space_group_name_H-M   'P 1'
#
loop_
_entity.id
_entity.type
_entity.pdbx_description
1 polymer ?
#
loop_
_entity_poly.entity_id
_entity_poly.type
_entity_poly.pdbx_seq_one_letter_code
_entity_poly.pdbx_strand_id
1 'polypeptide(L)'
;MTLERNVIVEEGFDFWKELNEDEDKDEDDNKNIDKNLCELTREPLIINYITLPCGHRFNYKPLCIELCTLKDPKNVKSMTRYLGSRRICCPYCRQVFNKLLPIIPTIDVGILLPKYVVSTTNCVEHKVCKYVYKSGSKKGSVCGCNGFDYNGTSLCIKHWKAEIKRKTKITSKKLSINDLSNDAKKIYRKMKVREMKEILKEQKQKVSGSKVELANRLSNFKI
;
A
#
# COMPACT_ATOMS: atom_id res chain seq x y z
N MET A 1 -5.46 42.01 23.26
CA MET A 1 -5.37 41.59 24.68
C MET A 1 -6.54 40.67 24.95
N THR A 2 -6.34 39.37 24.75
CA THR A 2 -7.35 38.35 25.02
C THR A 2 -7.35 38.04 26.51
N LEU A 3 -8.44 38.35 27.22
CA LEU A 3 -8.64 37.88 28.58
C LEU A 3 -8.77 36.36 28.55
N GLU A 4 -7.76 35.67 29.08
CA GLU A 4 -7.81 34.25 29.40
C GLU A 4 -8.92 34.04 30.44
N ARG A 5 -9.95 33.28 30.04
CA ARG A 5 -11.02 32.89 30.96
C ARG A 5 -10.55 31.64 31.69
N ASN A 6 -10.02 31.81 32.90
CA ASN A 6 -9.77 30.68 33.79
C ASN A 6 -11.10 30.03 34.15
N VAL A 7 -11.24 28.75 33.82
CA VAL A 7 -12.42 27.95 34.18
C VAL A 7 -12.13 27.34 35.55
N ILE A 8 -12.66 27.96 36.59
CA ILE A 8 -12.64 27.39 37.94
C ILE A 8 -13.83 26.44 38.03
N VAL A 9 -13.57 25.15 38.18
CA VAL A 9 -14.62 24.14 38.44
C VAL A 9 -14.99 24.23 39.93
N GLU A 10 -16.23 23.91 40.29
CA GLU A 10 -16.73 23.96 41.69
C GLU A 10 -15.71 23.31 42.65
N GLU A 11 -15.50 23.94 43.81
CA GLU A 11 -14.46 23.65 44.83
C GLU A 11 -13.05 24.28 44.63
N GLY A 12 -12.90 25.27 43.74
CA GLY A 12 -11.66 26.06 43.68
C GLY A 12 -10.48 25.32 43.05
N PHE A 13 -10.76 24.21 42.36
CA PHE A 13 -9.79 23.46 41.56
C PHE A 13 -9.49 24.22 40.27
N ASP A 14 -8.25 24.72 40.14
CA ASP A 14 -7.74 25.36 38.93
C ASP A 14 -7.09 24.32 38.03
N PHE A 15 -7.90 23.78 37.11
CA PHE A 15 -7.49 22.74 36.17
C PHE A 15 -6.25 23.13 35.33
N TRP A 16 -6.09 24.40 35.00
CA TRP A 16 -4.95 24.87 34.20
C TRP A 16 -3.67 24.95 35.02
N LYS A 17 -3.79 25.26 36.32
CA LYS A 17 -2.67 25.26 37.25
C LYS A 17 -2.11 23.83 37.42
N GLU A 18 -2.98 22.84 37.59
CA GLU A 18 -2.58 21.44 37.72
C GLU A 18 -1.88 20.92 36.45
N LEU A 19 -2.41 21.24 35.26
CA LEU A 19 -1.79 20.82 33.99
C LEU A 19 -0.39 21.40 33.77
N ASN A 20 -0.18 22.67 34.14
CA ASN A 20 1.11 23.33 33.95
C ASN A 20 2.15 22.87 34.99
N GLU A 21 1.72 22.47 36.19
CA GLU A 21 2.60 21.90 37.23
C GLU A 21 3.23 20.54 36.84
N ASP A 22 2.70 19.88 35.81
CA ASP A 22 3.26 18.68 35.20
C ASP A 22 4.22 19.00 34.04
N GLU A 23 4.08 20.14 33.36
CA GLU A 23 4.98 20.54 32.25
C GLU A 23 6.35 21.03 32.74
N ASP A 24 6.41 21.60 33.95
CA ASP A 24 7.65 22.18 34.52
C ASP A 24 8.59 21.14 35.17
N LYS A 25 8.25 19.84 35.16
CA LYS A 25 9.08 18.76 35.75
C LYS A 25 9.99 18.02 34.77
N ASP A 26 9.89 18.30 33.47
CA ASP A 26 10.72 17.65 32.44
C ASP A 26 11.67 18.65 31.76
N GLU A 27 12.54 19.29 32.54
CA GLU A 27 13.77 19.91 32.02
C GLU A 27 14.86 18.85 31.81
N ASP A 28 14.75 18.02 30.75
CA ASP A 28 15.92 17.58 29.97
C ASP A 28 15.54 16.83 28.67
N ASP A 29 16.18 17.21 27.56
CA ASP A 29 16.43 16.37 26.36
C ASP A 29 15.32 15.90 25.39
N ASN A 30 14.14 16.55 25.25
CA ASN A 30 13.11 16.04 24.30
C ASN A 30 12.45 16.98 23.27
N LYS A 31 13.16 18.00 22.76
CA LYS A 31 12.65 18.89 21.68
C LYS A 31 12.56 18.28 20.27
N ASN A 32 12.71 16.96 20.08
CA ASN A 32 12.73 16.33 18.74
C ASN A 32 11.83 15.11 18.54
N ILE A 33 11.06 14.67 19.55
CA ILE A 33 10.26 13.44 19.44
C ILE A 33 9.00 13.60 18.57
N ASP A 34 8.35 14.76 18.55
CA ASP A 34 7.00 14.86 17.98
C ASP A 34 6.93 14.89 16.44
N LYS A 35 7.98 15.34 15.74
CA LYS A 35 7.89 15.56 14.27
C LYS A 35 7.83 14.27 13.44
N ASN A 36 8.05 13.12 14.05
CA ASN A 36 8.09 11.83 13.36
C ASN A 36 6.99 10.88 13.81
N LEU A 37 5.96 11.36 14.50
CA LEU A 37 4.82 10.56 14.94
C LEU A 37 3.60 10.78 14.06
N CYS A 38 2.75 9.77 14.00
CA CYS A 38 1.44 9.78 13.37
C CYS A 38 0.46 10.56 14.26
N GLU A 39 -0.20 11.58 13.71
CA GLU A 39 -1.14 12.43 14.46
C GLU A 39 -2.43 11.70 14.91
N LEU A 40 -2.65 10.47 14.42
CA LEU A 40 -3.82 9.66 14.79
C LEU A 40 -3.47 8.55 15.78
N THR A 41 -2.36 7.83 15.58
CA THR A 41 -1.98 6.67 16.43
C THR A 41 -0.86 6.97 17.41
N ARG A 42 -0.19 8.12 17.28
CA ARG A 42 1.05 8.49 18.01
C ARG A 42 2.22 7.52 17.81
N GLU A 43 2.12 6.62 16.82
CA GLU A 43 3.20 5.72 16.42
C GLU A 43 4.17 6.42 15.45
N PRO A 44 5.42 5.94 15.31
CA PRO A 44 6.34 6.45 14.31
C PRO A 44 5.79 6.42 12.88
N LEU A 45 6.12 7.45 12.09
CA LEU A 45 5.71 7.57 10.71
C LEU A 45 6.45 6.56 9.82
N ILE A 46 5.70 5.73 9.11
CA ILE A 46 6.24 4.75 8.17
C ILE A 46 6.64 5.40 6.84
N ILE A 47 7.51 4.74 6.05
CA ILE A 47 8.05 5.24 4.77
C ILE A 47 6.99 5.89 3.85
N ASN A 48 5.79 5.30 3.79
CA ASN A 48 4.68 5.73 2.95
C ASN A 48 3.57 6.45 3.76
N TYR A 49 3.94 7.26 4.75
CA TYR A 49 3.00 8.13 5.46
C TYR A 49 2.36 9.18 4.52
N ILE A 50 1.16 9.64 4.86
CA ILE A 50 0.42 10.65 4.11
C ILE A 50 0.46 11.98 4.84
N THR A 51 0.77 13.04 4.11
CA THR A 51 0.55 14.42 4.57
C THR A 51 -0.70 14.96 3.88
N LEU A 52 -1.70 15.35 4.67
CA LEU A 52 -2.90 16.01 4.13
C LEU A 52 -2.61 17.48 3.78
N PRO A 53 -3.44 18.16 2.98
CA PRO A 53 -3.21 19.56 2.62
C PRO A 53 -3.22 20.53 3.82
N CYS A 54 -3.79 20.14 4.96
CA CYS A 54 -3.68 20.88 6.23
C CYS A 54 -2.32 20.74 6.93
N GLY A 55 -1.39 19.94 6.41
CA GLY A 55 -0.07 19.70 7.02
C GLY A 55 0.01 18.50 7.96
N HIS A 56 -1.11 18.02 8.51
CA HIS A 56 -1.13 16.84 9.39
C HIS A 56 -0.65 15.57 8.69
N ARG A 57 0.13 14.76 9.42
CA ARG A 57 0.84 13.57 8.93
C ARG A 57 0.28 12.31 9.59
N PHE A 58 -0.03 11.31 8.78
CA PHE A 58 -0.65 10.07 9.26
C PHE A 58 -0.02 8.85 8.61
N ASN A 59 0.04 7.75 9.36
CA ASN A 59 0.26 6.43 8.78
C ASN A 59 -0.92 6.06 7.88
N TYR A 60 -0.61 5.49 6.71
CA TYR A 60 -1.60 5.25 5.65
C TYR A 60 -2.75 4.33 6.09
N LYS A 61 -2.42 3.23 6.79
CA LYS A 61 -3.38 2.25 7.29
C LYS A 61 -4.42 2.85 8.25
N PRO A 62 -4.03 3.44 9.40
CA PRO A 62 -5.01 4.00 10.33
C PRO A 62 -5.83 5.14 9.71
N LEU A 63 -5.21 5.99 8.87
CA LEU A 63 -5.95 7.02 8.15
C LEU A 63 -7.02 6.44 7.21
N CYS A 64 -6.71 5.35 6.48
CA CYS A 64 -7.68 4.70 5.61
C CYS A 64 -8.87 4.15 6.38
N ILE A 65 -8.60 3.45 7.49
CA ILE A 65 -9.65 2.87 8.35
C ILE A 65 -10.58 3.97 8.87
N GLU A 66 -10.00 5.04 9.41
CA GLU A 66 -10.75 6.18 9.91
C GLU A 66 -11.64 6.80 8.83
N LEU A 67 -11.10 7.07 7.64
CA LEU A 67 -11.88 7.61 6.52
C LEU A 67 -12.98 6.65 6.03
N CYS A 68 -12.78 5.33 6.14
CA CYS A 68 -13.83 4.35 5.84
C CYS A 68 -14.97 4.46 6.85
N THR A 69 -14.64 4.52 8.14
CA THR A 69 -15.62 4.68 9.24
C THR A 69 -16.44 5.96 9.06
N LEU A 70 -15.77 7.07 8.75
CA LEU A 70 -16.41 8.38 8.52
C LEU A 70 -17.32 8.42 7.29
N LYS A 71 -17.13 7.51 6.33
CA LYS A 71 -17.93 7.40 5.10
C LYS A 71 -18.95 6.28 5.14
N ASP A 72 -18.95 5.45 6.19
CA ASP A 72 -19.90 4.35 6.32
C ASP A 72 -21.31 4.91 6.57
N PRO A 73 -22.29 4.67 5.69
CA PRO A 73 -23.68 5.10 5.86
C PRO A 73 -24.31 4.73 7.20
N LYS A 74 -23.87 3.63 7.83
CA LYS A 74 -24.36 3.21 9.15
C LYS A 74 -23.92 4.16 10.26
N ASN A 75 -22.74 4.76 10.11
CA ASN A 75 -22.15 5.69 11.07
C ASN A 75 -22.52 7.16 10.77
N VAL A 76 -23.11 7.45 9.60
CA VAL A 76 -23.49 8.81 9.18
C VAL A 76 -24.47 9.49 10.15
N LYS A 77 -25.24 8.74 10.94
CA LYS A 77 -26.18 9.30 11.93
C LYS A 77 -25.51 10.02 13.10
N SER A 78 -24.24 9.71 13.42
CA SER A 78 -23.53 10.36 14.54
C SER A 78 -22.66 11.54 14.11
N MET A 79 -22.45 11.75 12.81
CA MET A 79 -21.54 12.79 12.31
C MET A 79 -22.31 14.01 11.80
N THR A 80 -22.01 15.18 12.35
CA THR A 80 -22.64 16.48 12.02
C THR A 80 -22.45 16.91 10.56
N ARG A 81 -21.68 16.19 9.74
CA ARG A 81 -21.44 16.48 8.32
C ARG A 81 -21.41 15.22 7.47
N TYR A 82 -22.31 15.17 6.49
CA TYR A 82 -22.26 14.20 5.39
C TYR A 82 -21.04 14.48 4.50
N LEU A 83 -20.09 13.53 4.43
CA LEU A 83 -18.93 13.64 3.57
C LEU A 83 -19.27 13.17 2.14
N GLY A 84 -19.20 14.09 1.18
CA GLY A 84 -19.40 13.76 -0.24
C GLY A 84 -18.44 12.67 -0.74
N SER A 85 -18.84 11.94 -1.79
CA SER A 85 -18.12 10.75 -2.27
C SER A 85 -16.67 11.00 -2.68
N ARG A 86 -16.33 12.22 -3.12
CA ARG A 86 -14.96 12.61 -3.55
C ARG A 86 -14.25 13.53 -2.55
N ARG A 87 -14.75 13.58 -1.31
CA ARG A 87 -14.19 14.42 -0.25
C ARG A 87 -13.65 13.56 0.88
N ILE A 88 -12.57 13.99 1.51
CA ILE A 88 -12.04 13.40 2.74
C ILE A 88 -11.95 14.47 3.82
N CYS A 89 -11.94 14.06 5.08
CA CYS A 89 -11.85 14.92 6.25
C CYS A 89 -10.56 14.59 6.99
N CYS A 90 -9.79 15.58 7.42
CA CYS A 90 -8.68 15.32 8.33
C CYS A 90 -9.23 14.82 9.69
N PRO A 91 -8.78 13.67 10.20
CA PRO A 91 -9.21 13.19 11.52
C PRO A 91 -8.84 14.15 12.66
N TYR A 92 -7.73 14.86 12.52
CA TYR A 92 -7.21 15.78 13.53
C TYR A 92 -7.95 17.13 13.52
N CYS A 93 -7.80 17.93 12.45
CA CYS A 93 -8.37 19.28 12.40
C CYS A 93 -9.77 19.38 11.76
N ARG A 94 -10.35 18.25 11.33
CA ARG A 94 -11.67 18.17 10.69
C ARG A 94 -11.85 19.03 9.41
N GLN A 95 -10.76 19.49 8.80
CA GLN A 95 -10.80 20.19 7.52
C GLN A 95 -11.15 19.22 6.38
N VAL A 96 -12.03 19.65 5.48
CA VAL A 96 -12.52 18.84 4.36
C VAL A 96 -11.77 19.19 3.07
N PHE A 97 -11.31 18.17 2.35
CA PHE A 97 -10.59 18.31 1.08
C PHE A 97 -11.34 17.64 -0.07
N ASN A 98 -11.29 18.23 -1.25
CA ASN A 98 -11.87 17.70 -2.49
C ASN A 98 -10.94 16.71 -3.24
N LYS A 99 -10.06 16.02 -2.50
CA LYS A 99 -9.12 15.01 -3.02
C LYS A 99 -9.30 13.72 -2.19
N LEU A 100 -9.06 12.56 -2.80
CA LEU A 100 -9.04 11.26 -2.11
C LEU A 100 -7.61 10.89 -1.69
N LEU A 101 -7.43 9.73 -1.03
CA LEU A 101 -6.09 9.22 -0.75
C LEU A 101 -5.45 8.58 -2.00
N PRO A 102 -4.13 8.65 -2.17
CA PRO A 102 -3.43 7.89 -3.21
C PRO A 102 -3.51 6.40 -2.89
N ILE A 103 -3.59 5.55 -3.92
CA ILE A 103 -3.51 4.09 -3.70
C ILE A 103 -2.06 3.68 -3.46
N ILE A 104 -1.78 3.07 -2.30
CA ILE A 104 -0.48 2.50 -1.94
C ILE A 104 -0.60 0.96 -1.82
N PRO A 105 -0.27 0.20 -2.88
CA PRO A 105 -0.46 -1.25 -2.93
C PRO A 105 0.43 -2.05 -1.98
N THR A 106 1.50 -1.45 -1.46
CA THR A 106 2.49 -2.13 -0.61
C THR A 106 2.05 -2.23 0.85
N ILE A 107 1.02 -1.48 1.25
CA ILE A 107 0.52 -1.48 2.61
C ILE A 107 -0.79 -2.27 2.63
N ASP A 108 -0.79 -3.37 3.37
CA ASP A 108 -2.04 -4.07 3.65
C ASP A 108 -2.81 -3.34 4.76
N VAL A 109 -4.02 -2.90 4.41
CA VAL A 109 -4.93 -2.23 5.34
C VAL A 109 -5.81 -3.25 6.07
N GLY A 110 -5.87 -4.50 5.60
CA GLY A 110 -6.74 -5.54 6.15
C GLY A 110 -8.22 -5.39 5.77
N ILE A 111 -8.55 -4.37 4.95
CA ILE A 111 -9.89 -4.12 4.41
C ILE A 111 -9.82 -3.89 2.91
N LEU A 112 -10.90 -4.19 2.20
CA LEU A 112 -11.04 -3.81 0.80
C LEU A 112 -11.13 -2.28 0.71
N LEU A 113 -10.14 -1.66 0.06
CA LEU A 113 -10.08 -0.20 -0.09
C LEU A 113 -11.33 0.32 -0.84
N PRO A 114 -12.20 1.12 -0.20
CA PRO A 114 -13.43 1.57 -0.84
C PRO A 114 -13.16 2.59 -1.96
N LYS A 115 -14.00 2.53 -3.00
CA LYS A 115 -13.95 3.40 -4.20
C LYS A 115 -13.95 4.90 -3.89
N TYR A 116 -14.52 5.30 -2.76
CA TYR A 116 -14.72 6.70 -2.35
C TYR A 116 -13.75 7.19 -1.27
N VAL A 117 -12.72 6.40 -0.97
CA VAL A 117 -11.65 6.75 -0.03
C VAL A 117 -10.33 6.95 -0.76
N VAL A 118 -10.06 6.12 -1.77
CA VAL A 118 -8.81 6.14 -2.54
C VAL A 118 -9.03 6.45 -4.01
N SER A 119 -8.03 7.04 -4.67
CA SER A 119 -8.03 7.32 -6.11
C SER A 119 -6.62 7.25 -6.69
N THR A 120 -6.55 7.00 -8.00
CA THR A 120 -5.30 7.09 -8.77
C THR A 120 -5.11 8.46 -9.43
N THR A 121 -6.19 9.21 -9.64
CA THR A 121 -6.18 10.47 -10.41
C THR A 121 -6.56 11.67 -9.57
N ASN A 122 -7.66 11.60 -8.82
CA ASN A 122 -8.09 12.67 -7.92
C ASN A 122 -7.67 12.36 -6.48
N CYS A 123 -6.36 12.37 -6.23
CA CYS A 123 -5.80 12.06 -4.92
C CYS A 123 -4.89 13.18 -4.40
N VAL A 124 -4.67 13.20 -3.09
CA VAL A 124 -3.67 14.06 -2.45
C VAL A 124 -2.28 13.73 -3.00
N GLU A 125 -1.47 14.76 -3.15
CA GLU A 125 -0.10 14.62 -3.61
C GLU A 125 0.70 13.81 -2.60
N HIS A 126 1.51 12.90 -3.10
CA HIS A 126 2.39 12.06 -2.31
C HIS A 126 3.78 12.06 -2.96
N LYS A 127 4.46 10.91 -3.03
CA LYS A 127 5.77 10.82 -3.66
C LYS A 127 5.65 10.94 -5.18
N VAL A 128 6.69 11.44 -5.82
CA VAL A 128 6.74 11.55 -7.29
C VAL A 128 7.46 10.32 -7.86
N CYS A 129 6.86 9.70 -8.87
CA CYS A 129 7.46 8.55 -9.54
C CYS A 129 8.75 8.93 -10.28
N LYS A 130 9.85 8.28 -9.87
CA LYS A 130 11.22 8.48 -10.39
C LYS A 130 11.59 7.47 -11.49
N TYR A 131 10.62 6.75 -12.05
CA TYR A 131 10.89 5.80 -13.13
C TYR A 131 11.40 6.53 -14.38
N VAL A 132 12.54 6.06 -14.91
CA VAL A 132 13.14 6.56 -16.16
C VAL A 132 12.76 5.63 -17.31
N TYR A 133 12.16 6.21 -18.36
CA TYR A 133 11.79 5.45 -19.55
C TYR A 133 13.03 4.97 -20.30
N LYS A 134 13.11 3.66 -20.58
CA LYS A 134 14.26 3.03 -21.26
C LYS A 134 14.13 3.00 -22.79
N SER A 135 12.94 3.24 -23.31
CA SER A 135 12.61 3.14 -24.74
C SER A 135 11.45 4.06 -25.12
N GLY A 136 11.21 4.22 -26.42
CA GLY A 136 10.13 5.05 -26.97
C GLY A 136 10.49 6.54 -27.05
N SER A 137 9.50 7.36 -27.41
CA SER A 137 9.65 8.81 -27.59
C SER A 137 10.02 9.56 -26.31
N LYS A 138 9.75 8.96 -25.14
CA LYS A 138 10.08 9.52 -23.82
C LYS A 138 11.37 8.96 -23.21
N LYS A 139 12.20 8.24 -23.98
CA LYS A 139 13.43 7.63 -23.48
C LYS A 139 14.32 8.66 -22.76
N GLY A 140 14.80 8.30 -21.57
CA GLY A 140 15.61 9.18 -20.73
C GLY A 140 14.81 10.14 -19.84
N SER A 141 13.51 10.34 -20.10
CA SER A 141 12.67 11.20 -19.26
C SER A 141 12.15 10.46 -18.03
N VAL A 142 11.84 11.20 -16.97
CA VAL A 142 11.18 10.68 -15.75
C VAL A 142 9.66 10.67 -15.89
N CYS A 143 8.98 9.80 -15.14
CA CYS A 143 7.53 9.66 -15.17
C CYS A 143 6.78 10.86 -14.57
N GLY A 144 7.13 11.29 -13.35
CA GLY A 144 6.50 12.44 -12.70
C GLY A 144 5.09 12.21 -12.11
N CYS A 145 4.47 11.03 -12.27
CA CYS A 145 3.14 10.77 -11.71
C CYS A 145 3.18 10.56 -10.18
N ASN A 146 2.03 10.72 -9.52
CA ASN A 146 1.87 10.36 -8.11
C ASN A 146 2.21 8.89 -7.87
N GLY A 147 3.03 8.61 -6.87
CA GLY A 147 3.62 7.32 -6.59
C GLY A 147 3.92 7.14 -5.11
N PHE A 148 4.56 6.03 -4.79
CA PHE A 148 4.88 5.61 -3.42
C PHE A 148 6.27 4.96 -3.42
N ASP A 149 6.90 4.92 -2.27
CA ASP A 149 8.23 4.34 -2.11
C ASP A 149 8.14 2.81 -2.01
N TYR A 150 8.94 2.13 -2.84
CA TYR A 150 9.05 0.68 -2.90
C TYR A 150 10.50 0.29 -3.19
N ASN A 151 11.09 -0.54 -2.32
CA ASN A 151 12.48 -1.00 -2.41
C ASN A 151 13.49 0.14 -2.66
N GLY A 152 13.36 1.25 -1.92
CA GLY A 152 14.26 2.41 -2.04
C GLY A 152 14.02 3.31 -3.26
N THR A 153 12.98 3.05 -4.07
CA THR A 153 12.64 3.87 -5.24
C THR A 153 11.17 4.26 -5.26
N SER A 154 10.86 5.49 -5.66
CA SER A 154 9.48 5.98 -5.76
C SER A 154 8.86 5.59 -7.12
N LEU A 155 7.79 4.80 -7.10
CA LEU A 155 7.12 4.29 -8.30
C LEU A 155 5.62 4.59 -8.28
N CYS A 156 5.04 4.92 -9.44
CA CYS A 156 3.58 4.95 -9.58
C CYS A 156 3.05 3.51 -9.72
N ILE A 157 1.75 3.32 -9.51
CA ILE A 157 1.09 2.01 -9.56
C ILE A 157 1.36 1.28 -10.88
N LYS A 158 1.36 2.01 -12.00
CA LYS A 158 1.63 1.43 -13.33
C LYS A 158 3.06 0.86 -13.41
N HIS A 159 4.05 1.63 -12.98
CA HIS A 159 5.45 1.21 -13.01
C HIS A 159 5.78 0.16 -11.94
N TRP A 160 5.15 0.24 -10.76
CA TRP A 160 5.25 -0.80 -9.75
C TRP A 160 4.70 -2.14 -10.27
N LYS A 161 3.51 -2.17 -10.88
CA LYS A 161 2.96 -3.40 -11.49
C LYS A 161 3.88 -3.95 -12.58
N ALA A 162 4.48 -3.09 -13.41
CA ALA A 162 5.44 -3.51 -14.42
C ALA A 162 6.70 -4.12 -13.79
N GLU A 163 7.21 -3.54 -12.70
CA GLU A 163 8.37 -4.04 -11.96
C GLU A 163 8.09 -5.39 -11.29
N ILE A 164 6.93 -5.54 -10.64
CA ILE A 164 6.50 -6.83 -10.08
C ILE A 164 6.38 -7.88 -11.18
N LYS A 165 5.75 -7.56 -12.32
CA LYS A 165 5.63 -8.49 -13.46
C LYS A 165 7.00 -8.88 -14.04
N ARG A 166 7.98 -7.97 -14.02
CA ARG A 166 9.35 -8.24 -14.45
C ARG A 166 10.03 -9.19 -13.47
N LYS A 167 9.93 -8.93 -12.17
CA LYS A 167 10.48 -9.79 -11.12
C LYS A 167 9.86 -11.18 -11.14
N THR A 168 8.54 -11.31 -11.25
CA THR A 168 7.87 -12.62 -11.30
C THR A 168 8.28 -13.43 -12.53
N LYS A 169 8.49 -12.79 -13.68
CA LYS A 169 9.05 -13.47 -14.87
C LYS A 169 10.47 -13.99 -14.67
N ILE A 170 11.28 -13.26 -13.90
CA ILE A 170 12.66 -13.65 -13.58
C ILE A 170 12.67 -14.84 -12.60
N THR A 171 11.80 -14.84 -11.58
CA THR A 171 11.66 -15.97 -10.64
C THR A 171 10.98 -17.18 -11.26
N SER A 172 10.05 -17.01 -12.20
CA SER A 172 9.54 -18.08 -13.05
C SER A 172 10.55 -18.43 -14.15
N LYS A 173 11.78 -18.79 -13.75
CA LYS A 173 12.82 -19.26 -14.66
C LYS A 173 12.23 -20.41 -15.48
N LYS A 174 12.27 -20.28 -16.81
CA LYS A 174 11.78 -21.29 -17.76
C LYS A 174 12.48 -22.60 -17.40
N LEU A 175 11.72 -23.63 -17.01
CA LEU A 175 12.27 -24.92 -16.58
C LEU A 175 13.23 -25.42 -17.66
N SER A 176 14.50 -25.61 -17.32
CA SER A 176 15.51 -26.08 -18.27
C SER A 176 15.62 -27.60 -18.21
N ILE A 177 16.19 -28.21 -19.25
CA ILE A 177 16.39 -29.66 -19.27
C ILE A 177 17.27 -30.13 -18.10
N ASN A 178 18.18 -29.27 -17.63
CA ASN A 178 19.09 -29.62 -16.55
C ASN A 178 18.40 -29.72 -15.19
N ASP A 179 17.31 -28.95 -15.01
CA ASP A 179 16.52 -28.87 -13.77
C ASP A 179 15.50 -30.04 -13.64
N LEU A 180 15.39 -30.90 -14.65
CA LEU A 180 14.51 -32.07 -14.66
C LEU A 180 15.06 -33.21 -13.79
N SER A 181 14.15 -33.98 -13.18
CA SER A 181 14.46 -35.28 -12.59
C SER A 181 14.97 -36.27 -13.65
N ASN A 182 15.66 -37.34 -13.23
CA ASN A 182 16.19 -38.35 -14.15
C ASN A 182 15.07 -39.05 -14.97
N ASP A 183 13.92 -39.29 -14.34
CA ASP A 183 12.76 -39.86 -15.03
C ASP A 183 12.17 -38.91 -16.06
N ALA A 184 12.09 -37.63 -15.72
CA ALA A 184 11.64 -36.60 -16.65
C ALA A 184 12.61 -36.44 -17.84
N LYS A 185 13.92 -36.56 -17.61
CA LYS A 185 14.94 -36.59 -18.67
C LYS A 185 14.78 -37.80 -19.60
N LYS A 186 14.47 -38.98 -19.05
CA LYS A 186 14.21 -40.20 -19.82
C LYS A 186 12.97 -40.06 -20.70
N ILE A 187 11.88 -39.53 -20.13
CA ILE A 187 10.63 -39.24 -20.87
C ILE A 187 10.89 -38.20 -21.97
N TYR A 188 11.62 -37.13 -21.65
CA TYR A 188 11.96 -36.06 -22.59
C TYR A 188 12.69 -36.56 -23.85
N ARG A 189 13.64 -37.50 -23.67
CA ARG A 189 14.41 -38.09 -24.78
C ARG A 189 13.60 -39.11 -25.57
N LYS A 190 12.79 -39.93 -24.89
CA LYS A 190 12.09 -41.07 -25.50
C LYS A 190 10.84 -40.69 -26.30
N MET A 191 10.07 -39.70 -25.82
CA MET A 191 8.73 -39.42 -26.36
C MET A 191 8.66 -38.15 -27.21
N LYS A 192 7.72 -38.12 -28.15
CA LYS A 192 7.34 -36.94 -28.92
C LYS A 192 6.26 -36.14 -28.17
N VAL A 193 6.17 -34.85 -28.47
CA VAL A 193 5.22 -33.93 -27.82
C VAL A 193 3.76 -34.39 -27.98
N ARG A 194 3.43 -34.99 -29.13
CA ARG A 194 2.09 -35.51 -29.41
C ARG A 194 1.70 -36.61 -28.42
N GLU A 195 2.56 -37.62 -28.28
CA GLU A 195 2.37 -38.76 -27.36
C GLU A 195 2.26 -38.27 -25.91
N MET A 196 3.09 -37.31 -25.51
CA MET A 196 3.02 -36.71 -24.17
C MET A 196 1.68 -36.02 -23.92
N LYS A 197 1.12 -35.33 -24.92
CA LYS A 197 -0.19 -34.68 -24.80
C LYS A 197 -1.34 -35.68 -24.77
N GLU A 198 -1.24 -36.79 -25.52
CA GLU A 198 -2.24 -37.86 -25.51
C GLU A 198 -2.32 -38.50 -24.12
N ILE A 199 -1.19 -38.85 -23.50
CA ILE A 199 -1.15 -39.39 -22.13
C ILE A 199 -1.68 -38.38 -21.11
N LEU A 200 -1.26 -37.11 -21.19
CA LEU A 200 -1.77 -36.07 -20.29
C LEU A 200 -3.28 -35.83 -20.47
N LYS A 201 -3.82 -36.01 -21.68
CA LYS A 201 -5.25 -35.87 -21.96
C LYS A 201 -6.05 -37.03 -21.36
N GLU A 202 -5.55 -38.26 -21.49
CA GLU A 202 -6.13 -39.44 -20.83
C GLU A 202 -6.17 -39.28 -19.31
N GLN A 203 -5.12 -38.69 -18.74
CA GLN A 203 -5.02 -38.37 -17.31
C GLN A 203 -5.76 -37.09 -16.88
N LYS A 204 -6.53 -36.45 -17.78
CA LYS A 204 -7.26 -35.18 -17.54
C LYS A 204 -6.38 -34.03 -17.03
N GLN A 205 -5.12 -33.97 -17.49
CA GLN A 205 -4.14 -32.95 -17.12
C GLN A 205 -3.99 -31.86 -18.17
N LYS A 206 -3.34 -30.76 -17.76
CA LYS A 206 -3.02 -29.64 -18.65
C LYS A 206 -2.02 -30.06 -19.74
N VAL A 207 -2.48 -30.03 -20.99
CA VAL A 207 -1.70 -30.40 -22.19
C VAL A 207 -0.91 -29.24 -22.84
N SER A 208 -1.02 -28.02 -22.31
CA SER A 208 -0.27 -26.86 -22.80
C SER A 208 1.07 -26.69 -22.08
N GLY A 209 2.09 -26.27 -22.83
CA GLY A 209 3.44 -26.04 -22.31
C GLY A 209 4.55 -26.42 -23.29
N SER A 210 5.78 -26.18 -22.86
CA SER A 210 6.99 -26.63 -23.57
C SER A 210 7.23 -28.13 -23.40
N LYS A 211 8.02 -28.77 -24.28
CA LYS A 211 8.35 -30.21 -24.16
C LYS A 211 8.95 -30.57 -22.78
N VAL A 212 9.75 -29.66 -22.21
CA VAL A 212 10.35 -29.80 -20.87
C VAL A 212 9.26 -29.82 -19.78
N GLU A 213 8.29 -28.91 -19.86
CA GLU A 213 7.18 -28.84 -18.90
C GLU A 213 6.26 -30.07 -18.98
N LEU A 214 6.02 -30.58 -20.19
CA LEU A 214 5.22 -31.79 -20.40
C LEU A 214 5.91 -33.03 -19.83
N ALA A 215 7.22 -33.18 -20.07
CA ALA A 215 8.01 -34.28 -19.52
C ALA A 215 8.09 -34.24 -17.98
N ASN A 216 8.24 -33.05 -17.39
CA ASN A 216 8.23 -32.88 -15.94
C ASN A 216 6.86 -33.18 -15.31
N ARG A 217 5.76 -32.85 -16.01
CA ARG A 217 4.43 -33.25 -15.56
C ARG A 217 4.30 -34.76 -15.56
N LEU A 218 4.63 -35.41 -16.67
CA LEU A 218 4.52 -36.87 -16.80
C LEU A 218 5.37 -37.63 -15.78
N SER A 219 6.56 -37.14 -15.43
CA SER A 219 7.38 -37.77 -14.39
C SER A 219 6.74 -37.69 -13.01
N ASN A 220 6.04 -36.60 -12.70
CA ASN A 220 5.39 -36.41 -11.40
C ASN A 220 4.09 -37.23 -11.24
N PHE A 221 3.61 -37.86 -12.33
CA PHE A 221 2.42 -38.72 -12.32
C PHE A 221 2.76 -40.22 -12.30
N LYS A 222 4.03 -40.61 -12.43
CA LYS A 222 4.43 -42.00 -12.22
C LYS A 222 4.54 -42.29 -10.72
N ILE A 223 3.50 -42.94 -10.19
CA ILE A 223 3.61 -43.93 -9.11
C ILE A 223 3.68 -45.29 -9.80
#